data_AF-A0A966CJS7-F1
#
_entry.id   AF-A0A966CJS7-F1
#
_cell.length_a   1.000
_cell.length_b   1.000
_cell.length_c   1.000
_cell.angle_alpha   90.00
_cell.angle_beta   90.00
_cell.angle_gamma   90.00
#
_symmetry.space_group_name_H-M   'P 1'
#
loop_
_entity.id
_entity.type
_entity.pdbx_description
1 polymer ?
#
loop_
_entity_poly.entity_id
_entity_poly.type
_entity_poly.pdbx_seq_one_letter_code
_entity_poly.pdbx_strand_id
1 'polypeptide(L)'
;MLTVKAKIHSQTDYEPILPLAIPDLKEVRAFANHLHLLGKTWQGEIFGWSAEYTPESDQKPFDTKMTFTPAEFMIGESGIWFFSLMWEVGKDNEPVEFLDDRGLVK
;
A
#
# COMPACT_ATOMS: atom_id res chain seq x y z
N MET A 1 5.29 -3.44 -15.01
CA MET A 1 3.82 -3.22 -15.15
C MET A 1 3.17 -4.35 -15.94
N LEU A 2 2.02 -4.85 -15.47
CA LEU A 2 1.19 -5.84 -16.16
C LEU A 2 -0.24 -5.31 -16.29
N THR A 3 -0.89 -5.52 -17.43
CA THR A 3 -2.33 -5.24 -17.58
C THR A 3 -3.14 -6.47 -17.17
N VAL A 4 -3.98 -6.32 -16.16
CA VAL A 4 -4.87 -7.37 -15.64
C VAL A 4 -6.32 -6.91 -15.74
N LYS A 5 -7.26 -7.83 -15.66
CA LYS A 5 -8.68 -7.48 -15.51
C LYS A 5 -9.02 -7.47 -14.02
N ALA A 6 -9.77 -6.47 -13.56
CA ALA A 6 -10.27 -6.42 -12.19
C ALA A 6 -11.78 -6.29 -12.18
N LYS A 7 -12.42 -6.96 -11.24
CA LYS A 7 -13.85 -6.89 -10.97
C LYS A 7 -14.10 -5.82 -9.91
N ILE A 8 -14.89 -4.82 -10.26
CA ILE A 8 -15.21 -3.71 -9.35
C ILE A 8 -16.59 -3.97 -8.75
N HIS A 9 -16.67 -4.07 -7.42
CA HIS A 9 -17.95 -4.17 -6.74
C HIS A 9 -18.65 -2.80 -6.77
N SER A 10 -19.84 -2.75 -7.37
CA SER A 10 -20.68 -1.55 -7.38
C SER A 10 -21.91 -1.78 -6.51
N GLN A 11 -22.57 -0.71 -6.07
CA GLN A 11 -23.83 -0.80 -5.31
C GLN A 11 -25.04 -1.23 -6.19
N THR A 12 -24.82 -1.52 -7.47
CA THR A 12 -25.85 -2.00 -8.41
C THR A 12 -25.62 -3.48 -8.74
N ASP A 13 -26.62 -4.17 -9.30
CA ASP A 13 -26.52 -5.57 -9.77
C ASP A 13 -25.53 -5.76 -10.95
N TYR A 14 -24.72 -4.76 -11.27
CA TYR A 14 -23.72 -4.77 -12.32
C TYR A 14 -22.31 -4.68 -11.73
N GLU A 15 -21.49 -5.68 -12.01
CA GLU A 15 -20.09 -5.77 -11.57
C GLU A 15 -19.18 -5.64 -12.80
N PRO A 16 -18.75 -4.41 -13.17
CA PRO A 16 -17.91 -4.21 -14.35
C PRO A 16 -16.55 -4.87 -14.17
N ILE A 17 -16.05 -5.46 -15.27
CA ILE A 17 -14.69 -5.96 -15.38
C ILE A 17 -13.90 -4.97 -16.24
N LEU A 18 -12.90 -4.32 -15.64
CA LEU A 18 -12.08 -3.30 -16.30
C LEU A 18 -10.63 -3.76 -16.43
N PRO A 19 -9.93 -3.42 -17.53
CA PRO A 19 -8.50 -3.59 -17.61
C PRO A 19 -7.79 -2.54 -16.74
N LEU A 20 -6.93 -2.99 -15.83
CA LEU A 20 -6.13 -2.16 -14.92
C LEU A 20 -4.64 -2.47 -15.12
N ALA A 21 -3.81 -1.46 -14.92
CA ALA A 21 -2.36 -1.63 -14.91
C ALA A 21 -1.88 -1.84 -13.47
N ILE A 22 -1.25 -2.98 -13.21
CA ILE A 22 -0.66 -3.33 -11.91
C ILE A 22 0.86 -3.09 -11.99
N PRO A 23 1.44 -2.30 -11.08
CA PRO A 23 2.88 -2.08 -11.04
C PRO A 23 3.64 -3.36 -10.64
N ASP A 24 4.94 -3.42 -10.98
CA ASP A 24 5.79 -4.48 -10.46
C ASP A 24 6.05 -4.22 -8.97
N LEU A 25 5.78 -5.20 -8.11
CA LEU A 25 6.00 -5.04 -6.67
C LEU A 25 7.46 -4.75 -6.31
N LYS A 26 8.45 -5.12 -7.15
CA LYS A 26 9.85 -4.72 -6.94
C LYS A 26 10.03 -3.21 -7.08
N GLU A 27 9.37 -2.59 -8.06
CA GLU A 27 9.40 -1.13 -8.25
C GLU A 27 8.69 -0.41 -7.11
N VAL A 28 7.55 -0.95 -6.67
CA VAL A 28 6.80 -0.42 -5.52
C VAL A 28 7.64 -0.46 -4.24
N ARG A 29 8.29 -1.59 -3.94
CA ARG A 29 9.20 -1.72 -2.79
C ARG A 29 10.37 -0.74 -2.88
N ALA A 30 10.98 -0.61 -4.04
CA ALA A 30 12.10 0.32 -4.24
C ALA A 30 11.68 1.78 -3.97
N PHE A 31 10.49 2.17 -4.43
CA PHE A 31 9.94 3.50 -4.18
C PHE A 31 9.62 3.72 -2.69
N ALA A 32 8.95 2.76 -2.05
CA ALA A 32 8.65 2.84 -0.62
C ALA A 32 9.91 2.91 0.24
N ASN A 33 10.94 2.11 -0.06
CA ASN A 33 12.23 2.17 0.60
C ASN A 33 12.93 3.52 0.40
N HIS A 34 12.81 4.12 -0.80
CA HIS A 34 13.33 5.46 -1.03
C HIS A 34 12.64 6.51 -0.15
N LEU A 35 11.31 6.49 -0.05
CA LEU A 35 10.56 7.37 0.87
C LEU A 35 10.93 7.10 2.34
N HIS A 36 11.11 5.82 2.69
CA HIS A 36 11.48 5.42 4.03
C HIS A 36 12.83 6.02 4.46
N LEU A 37 13.84 5.94 3.58
CA LEU A 37 15.14 6.56 3.79
C LEU A 37 15.07 8.08 3.93
N LEU A 38 14.12 8.74 3.26
CA LEU A 38 13.91 10.19 3.39
C LEU A 38 13.25 10.59 4.71
N GLY A 39 12.48 9.69 5.32
CA GLY A 39 11.87 9.90 6.65
C GLY A 39 10.85 11.04 6.72
N LYS A 40 10.25 11.44 5.58
CA LYS A 40 9.25 12.51 5.50
C LYS A 40 7.92 11.97 5.02
N THR A 41 6.83 12.42 5.61
CA THR A 41 5.47 12.13 5.14
C THR A 41 5.33 12.51 3.67
N TRP A 42 4.70 11.64 2.90
CA TRP A 42 4.43 11.84 1.48
C TRP A 42 3.06 11.28 1.13
N GLN A 43 2.35 11.96 0.24
CA GLN A 43 1.06 11.53 -0.28
C GLN A 43 0.97 11.97 -1.75
N GLY A 44 0.47 11.10 -2.61
CA GLY A 44 0.32 11.41 -4.04
C GLY A 44 -0.16 10.24 -4.86
N GLU A 45 0.10 10.33 -6.16
CA GLU A 45 -0.19 9.26 -7.12
C GLU A 45 1.14 8.74 -7.70
N ILE A 46 1.27 7.42 -7.79
CA ILE A 46 2.39 6.76 -8.45
C ILE A 46 1.88 5.48 -9.13
N PHE A 47 2.41 5.18 -10.33
CA PHE A 47 1.94 4.07 -11.16
C PHE A 47 0.44 4.09 -11.52
N GLY A 48 -0.21 5.26 -11.42
CA GLY A 48 -1.65 5.42 -11.63
C GLY A 48 -2.50 5.05 -10.41
N TRP A 49 -1.90 4.92 -9.23
CA TRP A 49 -2.59 4.59 -7.99
C TRP A 49 -2.30 5.61 -6.90
N SER A 50 -3.32 5.91 -6.08
CA SER A 50 -3.16 6.66 -4.84
C SER A 50 -2.18 5.94 -3.92
N ALA A 51 -1.27 6.69 -3.30
CA ALA A 51 -0.30 6.16 -2.37
C ALA A 51 0.06 7.18 -1.28
N GLU A 52 0.45 6.66 -0.12
CA GLU A 52 0.96 7.47 0.98
C GLU A 52 2.05 6.75 1.77
N TYR A 53 2.90 7.56 2.38
CA TYR A 53 3.95 7.14 3.30
C TYR A 53 3.88 7.99 4.57
N THR A 54 3.84 7.32 5.71
CA THR A 54 3.92 7.92 7.04
C THR A 54 5.20 7.41 7.71
N PRO A 55 6.10 8.30 8.17
CA PRO A 55 7.31 7.87 8.87
C PRO A 55 6.99 7.39 10.29
N GLU A 56 7.94 6.63 10.85
CA GLU A 56 7.89 6.22 12.26
C GLU A 56 7.77 7.44 13.19
N SER A 57 7.02 7.28 14.26
CA SER A 57 6.89 8.28 15.32
C SER A 57 7.05 7.63 16.68
N ASP A 58 7.80 8.29 17.56
CA ASP A 58 7.93 7.90 18.98
C ASP A 58 6.60 8.02 19.74
N GLN A 59 5.59 8.65 19.15
CA GLN A 59 4.27 8.72 19.74
C GLN A 59 3.59 7.36 19.66
N LYS A 60 3.23 6.84 20.82
CA LYS A 60 2.42 5.63 20.94
C LYS A 60 0.97 5.90 20.47
N PRO A 61 0.37 5.03 19.64
CA PRO A 61 -1.05 5.11 19.31
C PRO A 61 -1.93 4.89 20.55
N PHE A 62 -3.01 5.66 20.65
CA PHE A 62 -3.96 5.61 21.77
C PHE A 62 -4.50 4.19 21.98
N ASP A 63 -4.55 3.75 23.24
CA ASP A 63 -5.09 2.44 23.65
C ASP A 63 -4.41 1.19 23.03
N THR A 64 -3.17 1.31 22.56
CA THR A 64 -2.40 0.15 22.07
C THR A 64 -1.38 -0.33 23.10
N LYS A 65 -0.77 -1.51 22.89
CA LYS A 65 0.43 -1.97 23.62
C LYS A 65 1.73 -1.57 22.92
N MET A 66 1.65 -0.83 21.81
CA MET A 66 2.81 -0.43 21.03
C MET A 66 3.64 0.59 21.79
N THR A 67 4.95 0.61 21.53
CA THR A 67 5.89 1.56 22.14
C THR A 67 6.21 2.74 21.24
N PHE A 68 5.85 2.65 19.95
CA PHE A 68 5.98 3.67 18.91
C PHE A 68 4.90 3.44 17.83
N THR A 69 4.69 4.40 16.94
CA THR A 69 3.90 4.22 15.71
C THR A 69 4.86 3.86 14.58
N PRO A 70 4.70 2.69 13.93
CA PRO A 70 5.61 2.24 12.88
C PRO A 70 5.49 3.13 11.64
N ALA A 71 6.56 3.15 10.85
CA ALA A 71 6.47 3.68 9.50
C ALA A 71 5.56 2.77 8.66
N GLU A 72 4.81 3.36 7.73
CA GLU A 72 3.97 2.62 6.80
C GLU A 72 3.98 3.27 5.42
N PHE A 73 3.89 2.42 4.40
CA PHE A 73 3.61 2.80 3.02
C PHE A 73 2.40 2.02 2.54
N MET A 74 1.48 2.67 1.83
CA MET A 74 0.34 2.02 1.21
C MET A 74 0.11 2.58 -0.19
N ILE A 75 -0.36 1.71 -1.09
CA ILE A 75 -0.69 2.05 -2.47
C ILE A 75 -1.89 1.23 -2.94
N GLY A 76 -2.77 1.87 -3.70
CA GLY A 76 -3.91 1.23 -4.32
C GLY A 76 -5.19 1.33 -3.50
N GLU A 77 -6.18 0.52 -3.89
CA GLU A 77 -7.53 0.55 -3.34
C GLU A 77 -7.93 -0.85 -2.90
N SER A 78 -8.24 -1.01 -1.61
CA SER A 78 -8.61 -2.32 -1.03
C SER A 78 -9.86 -2.88 -1.72
N GLY A 79 -9.88 -4.20 -1.94
CA GLY A 79 -10.94 -4.87 -2.69
C GLY A 79 -10.80 -4.80 -4.22
N ILE A 80 -9.87 -4.00 -4.76
CA ILE A 80 -9.48 -4.02 -6.18
C ILE A 80 -8.05 -4.58 -6.29
N TRP A 81 -7.08 -3.77 -5.89
CA TRP A 81 -5.68 -4.09 -5.74
C TRP A 81 -5.08 -3.11 -4.75
N PHE A 82 -4.49 -3.62 -3.68
CA PHE A 82 -3.86 -2.82 -2.63
C PHE A 82 -2.59 -3.51 -2.14
N PHE A 83 -1.55 -2.72 -1.92
CA PHE A 83 -0.30 -3.21 -1.35
C PHE A 83 0.17 -2.26 -0.25
N SER A 84 0.65 -2.82 0.86
CA SER A 84 1.25 -2.04 1.94
C SER A 84 2.53 -2.67 2.49
N LEU A 85 3.35 -1.82 3.08
CA LEU A 85 4.57 -2.14 3.79
C LEU A 85 4.52 -1.46 5.16
N MET A 86 4.73 -2.21 6.24
CA MET A 86 4.75 -1.66 7.59
C MET A 86 6.00 -2.09 8.35
N TRP A 87 6.75 -1.13 8.88
CA TRP A 87 7.95 -1.36 9.68
C TRP A 87 7.60 -1.67 11.14
N GLU A 88 6.86 -2.76 11.36
CA GLU A 88 6.30 -3.12 12.68
C GLU A 88 7.34 -3.32 13.78
N VAL A 89 8.57 -3.70 13.40
CA VAL A 89 9.70 -3.94 14.33
C VAL A 89 10.64 -2.73 14.41
N GLY A 90 10.27 -1.61 13.78
CA GLY A 90 11.02 -0.36 13.76
C GLY A 90 11.74 -0.12 12.43
N LYS A 91 12.04 1.15 12.17
CA LYS A 91 12.58 1.66 10.88
C LYS A 91 13.85 0.97 10.35
N ASP A 92 14.66 0.37 11.22
CA ASP A 92 15.92 -0.27 10.82
C ASP A 92 15.74 -1.75 10.42
N ASN A 93 14.51 -2.26 10.42
CA ASN A 93 14.17 -3.64 10.07
C ASN A 93 13.44 -3.73 8.73
N GLU A 94 13.31 -4.95 8.20
CA GLU A 94 12.49 -5.18 7.00
C GLU A 94 10.99 -4.96 7.31
N PRO A 95 10.23 -4.37 6.38
CA PRO A 95 8.80 -4.19 6.55
C PRO A 95 8.05 -5.51 6.39
N VAL A 96 6.91 -5.61 7.07
CA VAL A 96 5.89 -6.62 6.81
C VAL A 96 5.09 -6.19 5.59
N GLU A 97 4.91 -7.11 4.65
CA GLU A 97 4.15 -6.85 3.42
C GLU A 97 2.73 -7.39 3.52
N PHE A 98 1.79 -6.65 2.94
CA PHE A 98 0.42 -7.11 2.73
C PHE A 98 -0.03 -6.80 1.30
N LEU A 99 -0.65 -7.79 0.65
CA LEU A 99 -1.21 -7.67 -0.69
C LEU A 99 -2.67 -8.11 -0.67
N ASP A 100 -3.57 -7.23 -1.09
CA ASP A 100 -4.95 -7.55 -1.42
C ASP A 100 -5.11 -7.53 -2.94
N ASP A 101 -5.16 -8.71 -3.56
CA ASP A 101 -5.36 -8.91 -5.00
C ASP A 101 -6.71 -9.55 -5.32
N ARG A 102 -7.64 -9.57 -4.36
CA ARG A 102 -8.91 -10.32 -4.47
C ARG A 102 -9.85 -9.78 -5.55
N GLY A 103 -9.69 -8.51 -5.93
CA GLY A 103 -10.44 -7.89 -7.02
C GLY A 103 -9.93 -8.29 -8.41
N LEU A 104 -8.75 -8.92 -8.52
CA LEU A 104 -8.17 -9.31 -9.80
C LEU A 104 -8.81 -10.58 -10.35
N VAL A 105 -9.14 -10.56 -11.65
CA VAL A 105 -9.64 -11.71 -12.39
C VAL A 105 -8.46 -12.50 -12.94
N LYS A 106 -8.34 -13.77 -12.53
CA LYS A 106 -7.28 -14.70 -12.94
C LYS A 106 -7.60 -15.43 -14.23
#